data_AF-A0A4Z2GR82-F1
#
_entry.id   AF-A0A4Z2GR82-F1
#
_cell.length_a   1.000
_cell.length_b   1.000
_cell.length_c   1.000
_cell.angle_alpha   90.00
_cell.angle_beta   90.00
_cell.angle_gamma   90.00
#
_symmetry.space_group_name_H-M   'P 1'
#
loop_
_entity.id
_entity.type
_entity.pdbx_description
1 polymer ?
#
loop_
_entity_poly.entity_id
_entity_poly.type
_entity_poly.pdbx_seq_one_letter_code
_entity_poly.pdbx_strand_id
1 'polypeptide(L)'
;MEELGLETYPQYNIGKKVHHLGGPGGKVRTYRTSIPALSPLVLMDLTQLLWKIDRLCATVCIQDPWRTPNAVELDSMTLHSYITQHAWTADLKEEMGLCSRSVFGVEPSQMSFLFFLMYAAAAGGVLPLLESTPGAAQEFKIKGGTQQLSQSLAERVGWQNVRLGSAVAAIWQDAEWAKVATATDTFLCRSVIVTCPPHLAGQCASPTSADSPN
;
A
#
# COMPACT_ATOMS: atom_id res chain seq x y z
N MET A 1 -0.51 -15.42 11.76
CA MET A 1 0.85 -15.92 12.08
C MET A 1 0.78 -17.12 12.99
N GLU A 2 0.21 -16.96 14.19
CA GLU A 2 0.04 -18.03 15.18
C GLU A 2 -0.64 -19.27 14.61
N GLU A 3 -1.74 -19.09 13.88
CA GLU A 3 -2.45 -20.22 13.25
C GLU A 3 -1.55 -21.04 12.31
N LEU A 4 -0.63 -20.38 11.59
CA LEU A 4 0.30 -21.03 10.66
C LEU A 4 1.61 -21.47 11.34
N GLY A 5 1.75 -21.28 12.66
CA GLY A 5 2.97 -21.60 13.39
C GLY A 5 4.20 -20.77 13.00
N LEU A 6 4.00 -19.59 12.42
CA LEU A 6 5.09 -18.73 11.94
C LEU A 6 5.58 -17.79 13.03
N GLU A 7 6.89 -17.83 13.29
CA GLU A 7 7.56 -16.93 14.24
C GLU A 7 7.86 -15.56 13.61
N THR A 8 7.65 -14.50 14.40
CA THR A 8 8.06 -13.13 14.07
C THR A 8 9.20 -12.66 14.96
N TYR A 9 10.00 -11.71 14.46
CA TYR A 9 11.05 -11.04 15.24
C TYR A 9 11.01 -9.53 14.98
N PRO A 10 11.40 -8.70 15.97
CA PRO A 10 11.35 -7.25 15.82
C PRO A 10 12.38 -6.77 14.79
N GLN A 11 12.01 -5.75 14.04
CA GLN A 11 12.91 -5.04 13.14
C GLN A 11 14.05 -4.43 13.94
N TYR A 12 15.28 -4.65 13.49
CA TYR A 12 16.44 -4.02 14.11
C TYR A 12 16.38 -2.51 13.87
N ASN A 13 16.12 -1.76 14.93
CA ASN A 13 16.03 -0.30 14.94
C ASN A 13 16.96 0.35 15.98
N ILE A 14 17.84 -0.45 16.62
CA ILE A 14 18.80 -0.01 17.62
C ILE A 14 20.03 0.57 16.94
N GLY A 15 20.53 1.69 17.46
CA GLY A 15 21.79 2.29 17.01
C GLY A 15 21.58 3.54 16.16
N LYS A 16 22.47 3.75 15.19
CA LYS A 16 22.54 4.98 14.41
C LYS A 16 21.84 4.79 13.06
N LYS A 17 20.80 5.58 12.82
CA LYS A 17 20.11 5.70 11.55
C LYS A 17 20.77 6.80 10.71
N VAL A 18 20.64 6.68 9.40
CA VAL A 18 21.20 7.62 8.42
C VAL A 18 20.05 8.27 7.67
N HIS A 19 20.12 9.60 7.55
CA HIS A 19 19.20 10.42 6.77
C HIS A 19 19.99 11.15 5.70
N HIS A 20 19.58 11.03 4.44
CA HIS A 20 20.26 11.64 3.31
C HIS A 20 19.22 12.26 2.37
N LEU A 21 19.29 13.57 2.21
CA LEU A 21 18.34 14.40 1.47
C LEU A 21 19.13 15.37 0.57
N GLY A 22 18.61 15.74 -0.61
CA GLY A 22 19.27 16.65 -1.55
C GLY A 22 20.10 16.00 -2.67
N GLY A 23 19.86 14.72 -2.99
CA GLY A 23 20.54 14.01 -4.09
C GLY A 23 22.03 13.68 -3.81
N PRO A 24 22.87 13.45 -4.84
CA PRO A 24 24.26 13.00 -4.65
C PRO A 24 25.16 13.93 -3.84
N GLY A 25 24.86 15.23 -3.80
CA GLY A 25 25.57 16.24 -3.00
C GLY A 25 24.91 16.53 -1.64
N GLY A 26 23.88 15.76 -1.28
CA GLY A 26 23.10 15.91 -0.07
C GLY A 26 23.93 15.74 1.20
N LYS A 27 23.53 16.43 2.28
CA LYS A 27 24.18 16.25 3.58
C LYS A 27 23.68 14.96 4.23
N VAL A 28 24.59 14.04 4.51
CA VAL A 28 24.28 12.85 5.31
C VAL A 28 24.26 13.21 6.78
N ARG A 29 23.09 13.02 7.42
CA ARG A 29 22.90 13.21 8.86
C ARG A 29 22.68 11.88 9.54
N THR A 30 23.00 11.82 10.83
CA THR A 30 22.82 10.60 11.61
C THR A 30 22.02 10.89 12.87
N TYR A 31 21.11 9.99 13.22
CA TYR A 31 20.18 10.16 14.34
C TYR A 31 19.94 8.81 15.04
N ARG A 32 19.36 8.84 16.23
CA ARG A 32 19.00 7.64 17.01
C ARG A 32 17.51 7.54 17.33
N THR A 33 16.76 8.61 17.08
CA THR A 33 15.32 8.73 17.33
C THR A 33 14.50 8.05 16.24
N SER A 34 13.17 8.02 16.39
CA SER A 34 12.24 7.58 15.33
C SER A 34 12.32 8.50 14.12
N ILE A 35 12.18 9.79 14.36
CA ILE A 35 12.20 10.84 13.33
C ILE A 35 13.65 11.28 13.03
N PRO A 36 14.00 11.61 11.76
CA PRO A 36 15.29 12.17 11.37
C PRO A 36 15.72 13.43 12.14
N ALA A 37 17.02 13.71 12.13
CA ALA A 37 17.58 14.95 12.71
C ALA A 37 17.26 16.17 11.84
N LEU A 38 16.07 16.71 12.04
CA LEU A 38 15.53 17.90 11.37
C LEU A 38 15.88 19.18 12.15
N SER A 39 15.87 20.34 11.48
CA SER A 39 15.99 21.62 12.19
C SER A 39 14.72 21.90 13.00
N PRO A 40 14.77 22.72 14.06
CA PRO A 40 13.57 23.03 14.86
C PRO A 40 12.41 23.56 14.02
N LEU A 41 12.70 24.40 13.02
CA LEU A 41 11.69 24.94 12.10
C LEU A 41 11.02 23.82 11.28
N VAL A 42 11.80 22.89 10.74
CA VAL A 42 11.28 21.77 9.95
C VAL A 42 10.51 20.79 10.83
N LEU A 43 10.92 20.58 12.09
CA LEU A 43 10.17 19.75 13.03
C LEU A 43 8.81 20.36 13.40
N MET A 44 8.75 21.68 13.60
CA MET A 44 7.49 22.39 13.83
C MET A 44 6.56 22.29 12.61
N ASP A 45 7.10 22.48 11.42
CA ASP A 45 6.38 22.34 10.15
C ASP A 45 5.84 20.91 9.97
N LEU A 46 6.67 19.89 10.21
CA LEU A 46 6.27 18.48 10.18
C LEU A 46 5.13 18.20 11.16
N THR A 47 5.28 18.65 12.41
CA THR A 47 4.26 18.45 13.46
C THR A 47 2.94 19.09 13.06
N GLN A 48 2.97 20.30 12.51
CA GLN A 48 1.77 20.98 12.02
C GLN A 48 1.14 20.21 10.85
N LEU A 49 1.94 19.76 9.88
CA LEU A 49 1.44 19.06 8.70
C LEU A 49 0.79 17.73 9.09
N LEU A 50 1.46 16.94 9.93
CA LEU A 50 0.94 15.69 10.47
C LEU A 50 -0.37 15.91 11.22
N TRP A 51 -0.43 16.92 12.09
CA TRP A 51 -1.66 17.23 12.82
C TRP A 51 -2.85 17.53 11.89
N LYS A 52 -2.64 18.27 10.80
CA LYS A 52 -3.69 18.54 9.81
C LYS A 52 -4.12 17.27 9.08
N ILE A 53 -3.15 16.47 8.64
CA ILE A 53 -3.41 15.23 7.89
C ILE A 53 -4.14 14.22 8.79
N ASP A 54 -3.67 13.99 10.01
CA ASP A 54 -4.27 13.02 10.93
C ASP A 54 -5.71 13.41 11.30
N ARG A 55 -6.00 14.72 11.40
CA ARG A 55 -7.38 15.20 11.57
C ARG A 55 -8.26 14.86 10.37
N LEU A 56 -7.74 14.92 9.15
CA LEU A 56 -8.46 14.50 7.95
C LEU A 56 -8.61 12.97 7.90
N CYS A 57 -7.54 12.22 8.20
CA CYS A 57 -7.57 10.76 8.30
C CYS A 57 -8.68 10.26 9.24
N ALA A 58 -8.89 10.94 10.37
CA ALA A 58 -9.94 10.61 11.34
C ALA A 58 -11.38 10.74 10.77
N THR A 59 -11.56 11.41 9.62
CA THR A 59 -12.85 11.56 8.95
C THR A 59 -13.04 10.59 7.77
N VAL A 60 -11.99 9.86 7.38
CA VAL A 60 -12.02 9.01 6.18
C VAL A 60 -12.82 7.73 6.42
N CYS A 61 -13.73 7.45 5.50
CA CYS A 61 -14.41 6.17 5.44
C CYS A 61 -13.51 5.13 4.73
N ILE A 62 -12.71 4.38 5.49
CA ILE A 62 -11.69 3.45 4.93
C ILE A 62 -12.30 2.43 3.96
N GLN A 63 -13.47 1.86 4.29
CA GLN A 63 -14.11 0.82 3.48
C GLN A 63 -14.80 1.37 2.22
N ASP A 64 -15.18 2.65 2.24
CA ASP A 64 -15.82 3.33 1.11
C ASP A 64 -15.33 4.78 1.06
N PRO A 65 -14.15 5.02 0.45
CA PRO A 65 -13.48 6.33 0.52
C PRO A 65 -14.32 7.47 -0.05
N TRP A 66 -15.23 7.16 -0.98
CA TRP A 66 -16.14 8.13 -1.61
C TRP A 66 -17.22 8.66 -0.65
N ARG A 67 -17.48 7.98 0.47
CA ARG A 67 -18.36 8.46 1.54
C ARG A 67 -17.67 9.43 2.50
N THR A 68 -16.36 9.63 2.37
CA THR A 68 -15.62 10.59 3.19
C THR A 68 -16.18 12.00 2.98
N PRO A 69 -16.35 12.81 4.04
CA PRO A 69 -16.71 14.21 3.88
C PRO A 69 -15.75 14.93 2.93
N ASN A 70 -16.30 15.68 1.97
CA ASN A 70 -15.54 16.38 0.93
C ASN A 70 -14.68 15.45 0.05
N ALA A 71 -15.05 14.17 -0.11
CA ALA A 71 -14.30 13.20 -0.92
C ALA A 71 -13.94 13.73 -2.31
N VAL A 72 -14.89 14.36 -3.02
CA VAL A 72 -14.64 14.91 -4.37
C VAL A 72 -13.54 15.97 -4.35
N GLU A 73 -13.54 16.87 -3.37
CA GLU A 73 -12.51 17.91 -3.25
C GLU A 73 -11.14 17.29 -2.92
N LEU A 74 -11.10 16.38 -1.94
CA LEU A 74 -9.88 15.69 -1.52
C LEU A 74 -9.29 14.81 -2.63
N ASP A 75 -10.13 14.19 -3.46
CA ASP A 75 -9.68 13.35 -4.58
C ASP A 75 -9.26 14.18 -5.80
N SER A 76 -9.84 15.37 -5.95
CA SER A 76 -9.50 16.30 -7.05
C SER A 76 -8.11 16.94 -6.92
N MET A 77 -7.48 16.82 -5.75
CA MET A 77 -6.13 17.33 -5.50
C MET A 77 -5.12 16.20 -5.32
N THR A 78 -3.88 16.50 -5.70
CA THR A 78 -2.76 15.58 -5.48
C THR A 78 -2.20 15.75 -4.07
N LEU A 79 -1.51 14.72 -3.56
CA LEU A 79 -0.73 14.83 -2.33
C LEU A 79 0.30 15.98 -2.43
N HIS A 80 0.90 16.16 -3.61
CA HIS A 80 1.80 17.29 -3.88
C HIS A 80 1.14 18.66 -3.69
N SER A 81 -0.07 18.84 -4.22
CA SER A 81 -0.84 20.09 -4.09
C SER A 81 -1.09 20.42 -2.63
N TYR A 82 -1.54 19.44 -1.86
CA TYR A 82 -1.81 19.60 -0.43
C TYR A 82 -0.53 19.94 0.36
N ILE A 83 0.56 19.20 0.14
CA ILE A 83 1.86 19.48 0.78
C ILE A 83 2.34 20.89 0.42
N THR A 84 2.23 21.29 -0.84
CA THR A 84 2.70 22.61 -1.30
C THR A 84 1.96 23.75 -0.60
N GLN A 85 0.66 23.59 -0.37
CA GLN A 85 -0.20 24.56 0.30
C GLN A 85 0.00 24.61 1.83
N HIS A 86 0.38 23.49 2.46
CA HIS A 86 0.37 23.37 3.91
C HIS A 86 1.71 23.17 4.59
N ALA A 87 2.77 22.80 3.87
CA ALA A 87 4.14 22.75 4.37
C ALA A 87 4.86 24.09 4.10
N TRP A 88 5.57 24.59 5.11
CA TRP A 88 6.27 25.87 5.05
C TRP A 88 7.69 25.77 4.50
N THR A 89 8.37 24.65 4.77
CA THR A 89 9.79 24.46 4.50
C THR A 89 10.03 23.60 3.26
N ALA A 90 11.05 23.94 2.47
CA ALA A 90 11.45 23.14 1.32
C ALA A 90 11.92 21.74 1.73
N ASP A 91 12.68 21.66 2.83
CA ASP A 91 13.15 20.39 3.42
C ASP A 91 11.99 19.43 3.71
N LEU A 92 10.88 19.91 4.31
CA LEU A 92 9.72 19.05 4.56
C LEU A 92 9.04 18.59 3.27
N LYS A 93 8.92 19.48 2.26
CA LYS A 93 8.34 19.11 0.97
C LYS A 93 9.16 18.01 0.28
N GLU A 94 10.48 18.09 0.37
CA GLU A 94 11.39 17.06 -0.14
C GLU A 94 11.28 15.75 0.66
N GLU A 95 11.20 15.84 1.99
CA GLU A 95 11.01 14.69 2.88
C GLU A 95 9.72 13.92 2.56
N MET A 96 8.61 14.64 2.39
CA MET A 96 7.34 14.02 2.01
C MET A 96 7.41 13.37 0.63
N GLY A 97 8.18 13.93 -0.31
CA GLY A 97 8.50 13.31 -1.59
C GLY A 97 9.26 12.00 -1.43
N LEU A 98 10.28 11.97 -0.56
CA LEU A 98 11.03 10.75 -0.24
C LEU A 98 10.12 9.68 0.38
N CYS A 99 9.26 10.06 1.33
CA CYS A 99 8.28 9.15 1.93
C CYS A 99 7.32 8.56 0.88
N SER A 100 6.78 9.39 -0.01
CA SER A 100 5.88 8.94 -1.08
C SER A 100 6.56 7.90 -1.97
N ARG A 101 7.77 8.18 -2.44
CA ARG A 101 8.54 7.21 -3.26
C ARG A 101 8.85 5.93 -2.51
N SER A 102 9.21 6.02 -1.23
CA SER A 102 9.62 4.86 -0.43
C SER A 102 8.46 3.93 -0.09
N VAL A 103 7.26 4.48 0.17
CA VAL A 103 6.08 3.70 0.56
C VAL A 103 5.26 3.26 -0.64
N PHE A 104 5.06 4.16 -1.60
CA PHE A 104 4.11 3.96 -2.70
C PHE A 104 4.78 3.76 -4.06
N GLY A 105 6.08 4.04 -4.18
CA GLY A 105 6.80 3.93 -5.46
C GLY A 105 6.43 5.01 -6.49
N VAL A 106 5.73 6.07 -6.08
CA VAL A 106 5.28 7.16 -6.96
C VAL A 106 5.56 8.54 -6.37
N GLU A 107 5.61 9.55 -7.23
CA GLU A 107 5.72 10.94 -6.78
C GLU A 107 4.42 11.43 -6.14
N PRO A 108 4.47 12.36 -5.17
CA PRO A 108 3.26 12.94 -4.57
C PRO A 108 2.32 13.59 -5.58
N SER A 109 2.81 14.01 -6.76
CA SER A 109 2.02 14.62 -7.83
C SER A 109 1.21 13.60 -8.63
N GLN A 110 1.48 12.30 -8.47
CA GLN A 110 0.79 11.21 -9.15
C GLN A 110 -0.26 10.54 -8.26
N MET A 111 -0.43 11.02 -7.02
CA MET A 111 -1.25 10.38 -6.01
C MET A 111 -2.38 11.31 -5.60
N SER A 112 -3.62 10.81 -5.69
CA SER A 112 -4.80 11.46 -5.09
C SER A 112 -4.57 11.67 -3.59
N PHE A 113 -4.94 12.84 -3.08
CA PHE A 113 -4.83 13.11 -1.66
C PHE A 113 -5.86 12.32 -0.84
N LEU A 114 -7.08 12.12 -1.35
CA LEU A 114 -8.06 11.22 -0.72
C LEU A 114 -7.52 9.79 -0.61
N PHE A 115 -6.86 9.27 -1.65
CA PHE A 115 -6.23 7.95 -1.61
C PHE A 115 -5.16 7.88 -0.51
N PHE A 116 -4.28 8.89 -0.42
CA PHE A 116 -3.27 8.96 0.62
C PHE A 116 -3.88 8.97 2.03
N LEU A 117 -4.93 9.77 2.25
CA LEU A 117 -5.64 9.84 3.53
C LEU A 117 -6.27 8.50 3.91
N MET A 118 -6.93 7.82 2.97
CA MET A 118 -7.48 6.49 3.19
C MET A 118 -6.40 5.49 3.58
N TYR A 119 -5.28 5.48 2.86
CA TYR A 119 -4.19 4.55 3.10
C TYR A 119 -3.54 4.78 4.47
N ALA A 120 -3.28 6.05 4.82
CA ALA A 120 -2.76 6.43 6.12
C ALA A 120 -3.75 6.10 7.24
N ALA A 121 -5.04 6.39 7.07
CA ALA A 121 -6.08 6.05 8.04
C ALA A 121 -6.18 4.54 8.29
N ALA A 122 -6.09 3.72 7.23
CA ALA A 122 -6.07 2.27 7.32
C ALA A 122 -4.86 1.73 8.11
N ALA A 123 -3.74 2.45 8.08
CA ALA A 123 -2.53 2.15 8.86
C ALA A 123 -2.57 2.73 10.30
N GLY A 124 -3.61 3.47 10.68
CA GLY A 124 -3.72 4.13 11.99
C GLY A 124 -3.11 5.54 12.06
N GLY A 125 -2.74 6.13 10.92
CA GLY A 125 -2.16 7.46 10.78
C GLY A 125 -0.87 7.46 9.97
N VAL A 126 -0.31 8.66 9.75
CA VAL A 126 0.91 8.79 8.92
C VAL A 126 2.14 8.21 9.62
N LEU A 127 2.33 8.44 10.92
CA LEU A 127 3.49 7.91 11.63
C LEU A 127 3.45 6.37 11.77
N PRO A 128 2.33 5.74 12.17
CA PRO A 128 2.21 4.28 12.16
C PRO A 128 2.49 3.64 10.80
N LEU A 129 2.17 4.33 9.69
CA LEU A 129 2.49 3.86 8.35
C LEU A 129 4.01 3.85 8.05
N LEU A 130 4.76 4.81 8.60
CA LEU A 130 6.15 5.06 8.23
C LEU A 130 7.18 4.48 9.19
N GLU A 131 6.80 4.22 10.44
CA GLU A 131 7.74 3.94 11.52
C GLU A 131 7.93 2.45 11.81
N SER A 132 8.94 2.17 12.63
CA SER A 132 9.25 0.84 13.20
C SER A 132 9.06 0.80 14.72
N THR A 133 8.28 1.73 15.27
CA THR A 133 7.89 1.76 16.67
C THR A 133 6.84 0.69 16.97
N PRO A 134 6.59 0.34 18.25
CA PRO A 134 5.53 -0.58 18.60
C PRO A 134 4.17 -0.17 18.00
N GLY A 135 3.49 -1.10 17.33
CA GLY A 135 2.23 -0.88 16.62
C GLY A 135 2.35 -0.29 15.21
N ALA A 136 3.57 -0.05 14.70
CA ALA A 136 3.78 0.55 13.38
C ALA A 136 4.10 -0.52 12.31
N ALA A 137 3.94 -0.13 11.03
CA ALA A 137 4.01 -1.02 9.88
C ALA A 137 5.33 -1.80 9.75
N GLN A 138 6.44 -1.23 10.24
CA GLN A 138 7.77 -1.81 10.10
C GLN A 138 8.27 -2.47 11.41
N GLU A 139 7.39 -2.75 12.37
CA GLU A 139 7.77 -3.29 13.67
C GLU A 139 8.34 -4.72 13.59
N PHE A 140 7.73 -5.60 12.79
CA PHE A 140 8.06 -7.03 12.78
C PHE A 140 8.39 -7.57 11.40
N LYS A 141 9.21 -8.61 11.40
CA LYS A 141 9.49 -9.46 10.25
C LYS A 141 9.20 -10.91 10.57
N ILE A 142 8.86 -11.69 9.55
CA ILE A 142 8.64 -13.13 9.67
C ILE A 142 9.98 -13.85 9.51
N LYS A 143 10.32 -14.71 10.48
CA LYS A 143 11.52 -15.54 10.43
C LYS A 143 11.41 -16.53 9.28
N GLY A 144 12.42 -16.57 8.42
CA GLY A 144 12.39 -17.37 7.18
C GLY A 144 11.69 -16.71 5.97
N GLY A 145 11.07 -15.53 6.16
CA GLY A 145 10.47 -14.74 5.07
C GLY A 145 8.95 -14.89 4.92
N THR A 146 8.34 -13.91 4.27
CA THR A 146 6.87 -13.78 4.15
C THR A 146 6.25 -14.75 3.15
N GLN A 147 7.02 -15.29 2.21
CA GLN A 147 6.55 -16.30 1.24
C GLN A 147 6.00 -17.56 1.92
N GLN A 148 6.48 -17.88 3.12
CA GLN A 148 6.00 -19.01 3.91
C GLN A 148 4.49 -18.95 4.17
N LEU A 149 3.89 -17.74 4.25
CA LEU A 149 2.45 -17.59 4.37
C LEU A 149 1.71 -18.30 3.23
N SER A 150 2.12 -18.02 1.99
CA SER A 150 1.50 -18.59 0.81
C SER A 150 1.82 -20.08 0.67
N GLN A 151 3.04 -20.51 1.04
CA GLN A 151 3.42 -21.92 1.01
C GLN A 151 2.63 -22.76 2.04
N SER A 152 2.53 -22.30 3.29
CA SER A 152 1.76 -23.00 4.33
C SER A 152 0.26 -23.04 4.01
N LEU A 153 -0.29 -21.99 3.39
CA LEU A 153 -1.68 -22.02 2.91
C LEU A 153 -1.85 -23.02 1.76
N ALA A 154 -0.91 -23.07 0.82
CA ALA A 154 -0.92 -24.05 -0.27
C ALA A 154 -0.84 -25.50 0.23
N GLU A 155 -0.05 -25.76 1.28
CA GLU A 155 0.01 -27.07 1.94
C GLU A 155 -1.33 -27.48 2.56
N ARG A 156 -2.02 -26.54 3.23
CA ARG A 156 -3.32 -26.79 3.86
C ARG A 156 -4.43 -27.08 2.86
N VAL A 157 -4.48 -26.34 1.75
CA VAL A 157 -5.46 -26.60 0.69
C VAL A 157 -5.08 -27.80 -0.19
N GLY A 158 -3.81 -28.23 -0.11
CA GLY A 158 -3.23 -29.29 -0.92
C GLY A 158 -2.65 -28.76 -2.24
N TRP A 159 -1.37 -29.02 -2.48
CA TRP A 159 -0.66 -28.55 -3.68
C TRP A 159 -1.27 -29.02 -5.01
N GLN A 160 -1.98 -30.15 -5.02
CA GLN A 160 -2.74 -30.62 -6.18
C GLN A 160 -3.86 -29.66 -6.63
N ASN A 161 -4.33 -28.81 -5.71
CA ASN A 161 -5.35 -27.78 -5.98
C ASN A 161 -4.72 -26.43 -6.37
N VAL A 162 -3.38 -26.32 -6.39
CA VAL A 162 -2.64 -25.11 -6.74
C VAL A 162 -1.98 -25.32 -8.10
N ARG A 163 -2.46 -24.60 -9.12
CA ARG A 163 -1.93 -24.69 -10.49
C ARG A 163 -0.95 -23.55 -10.77
N LEU A 164 0.35 -23.85 -10.73
CA LEU A 164 1.41 -22.91 -11.13
C LEU A 164 1.59 -22.93 -12.66
N GLY A 165 2.12 -21.84 -13.24
CA GLY A 165 2.32 -21.72 -14.69
C GLY A 165 1.03 -21.66 -15.51
N SER A 166 -0.12 -21.47 -14.86
CA SER A 166 -1.45 -21.48 -15.48
C SER A 166 -2.07 -20.08 -15.43
N ALA A 167 -1.54 -19.17 -16.25
CA ALA A 167 -2.04 -17.80 -16.30
C ALA A 167 -3.47 -17.77 -16.87
N VAL A 168 -4.39 -17.09 -16.15
CA VAL A 168 -5.77 -16.91 -16.60
C VAL A 168 -5.80 -15.88 -17.73
N ALA A 169 -6.32 -16.29 -18.89
CA ALA A 169 -6.43 -15.45 -20.07
C ALA A 169 -7.81 -14.78 -20.17
N ALA A 170 -8.88 -15.50 -19.77
CA ALA A 170 -10.25 -15.02 -19.88
C ALA A 170 -11.16 -15.66 -18.84
N ILE A 171 -12.19 -14.91 -18.45
CA ILE A 171 -13.24 -15.34 -17.53
C ILE A 171 -14.59 -14.97 -18.16
N TRP A 172 -15.44 -15.96 -18.34
CA TRP A 172 -16.85 -15.77 -18.74
C TRP A 172 -17.73 -16.20 -17.58
N GLN A 173 -18.82 -15.48 -17.35
CA GLN A 173 -19.76 -15.81 -16.29
C GLN A 173 -21.19 -15.58 -16.77
N ASP A 174 -22.07 -16.53 -16.46
CA ASP A 174 -23.52 -16.40 -16.57
C ASP A 174 -24.16 -16.41 -15.17
N ALA A 175 -25.48 -16.57 -15.10
CA ALA A 175 -26.21 -16.55 -13.84
C ALA A 175 -25.88 -17.72 -12.90
N GLU A 176 -25.34 -18.84 -13.40
CA GLU A 176 -25.14 -20.08 -12.65
C GLU A 176 -23.68 -20.53 -12.63
N TRP A 177 -22.93 -20.32 -13.72
CA TRP A 177 -21.58 -20.82 -13.91
C TRP A 177 -20.61 -19.75 -14.37
N ALA A 178 -19.34 -19.97 -14.06
CA ALA A 178 -18.20 -19.25 -14.56
C ALA A 178 -17.23 -20.23 -15.26
N LYS A 179 -16.73 -19.80 -16.40
CA LYS A 179 -15.72 -20.49 -17.21
C LYS A 179 -14.43 -19.70 -17.12
N VAL A 180 -13.36 -20.34 -16.67
CA VAL A 180 -12.02 -19.75 -16.58
C VAL A 180 -11.12 -20.45 -17.59
N ALA A 181 -10.58 -19.72 -18.56
CA ALA A 181 -9.63 -20.26 -19.53
C ALA A 181 -8.21 -19.80 -19.22
N THR A 182 -7.28 -20.75 -19.40
CA THR A 182 -5.84 -20.52 -19.47
C THR A 182 -5.36 -20.85 -20.89
N ALA A 183 -4.05 -20.80 -21.14
CA ALA A 183 -3.50 -21.19 -22.44
C ALA A 183 -3.73 -22.68 -22.77
N THR A 184 -3.84 -23.53 -21.75
CA THR A 184 -3.87 -25.00 -21.89
C THR A 184 -5.15 -25.64 -21.39
N ASP A 185 -5.83 -25.00 -20.43
CA ASP A 185 -6.92 -25.62 -19.68
C ASP A 185 -8.16 -24.71 -19.63
N THR A 186 -9.30 -25.33 -19.34
CA THR A 186 -10.56 -24.64 -19.06
C THR A 186 -11.19 -25.23 -17.81
N PHE A 187 -11.60 -24.36 -16.90
CA PHE A 187 -12.25 -24.72 -15.65
C PHE A 187 -13.67 -24.19 -15.61
N LEU A 188 -14.61 -25.02 -15.16
CA LEU A 188 -15.99 -24.62 -14.88
C LEU A 188 -16.21 -24.62 -13.37
N CYS A 189 -16.72 -23.52 -12.83
CA CYS A 189 -17.01 -23.35 -11.42
C CYS A 189 -18.25 -22.48 -11.21
N ARG A 190 -18.84 -22.51 -10.01
CA ARG A 190 -20.02 -21.67 -9.70
C ARG A 190 -19.65 -20.22 -9.39
N SER A 191 -18.41 -19.96 -9.02
CA SER A 191 -17.93 -18.64 -8.63
C SER A 191 -16.43 -18.54 -8.85
N VAL A 192 -15.96 -17.31 -9.11
CA VAL A 192 -14.55 -16.98 -9.27
C VAL A 192 -14.21 -15.85 -8.31
N ILE A 193 -13.08 -15.98 -7.62
CA ILE A 193 -12.51 -14.91 -6.81
C ILE A 193 -11.25 -14.44 -7.52
N VAL A 194 -11.25 -13.19 -7.97
CA VAL A 194 -10.09 -12.55 -8.61
C VAL A 194 -9.28 -11.83 -7.54
N THR A 195 -8.10 -12.36 -7.24
CA THR A 195 -7.21 -11.86 -6.16
C THR A 195 -5.98 -11.12 -6.67
N CYS A 196 -5.88 -10.87 -7.98
CA CYS A 196 -4.80 -10.07 -8.56
C CYS A 196 -5.08 -8.57 -8.46
N PRO A 197 -4.04 -7.71 -8.53
CA PRO A 197 -4.21 -6.26 -8.61
C PRO A 197 -5.21 -5.82 -9.68
N PRO A 198 -6.04 -4.77 -9.46
CA PRO A 198 -7.11 -4.38 -10.39
C PRO A 198 -6.66 -4.14 -11.83
N HIS A 199 -5.45 -3.56 -12.03
CA HIS A 199 -4.90 -3.33 -13.35
C HIS A 199 -4.50 -4.61 -14.10
N LEU A 200 -4.26 -5.72 -13.38
CA LEU A 200 -4.09 -7.05 -13.97
C LEU A 200 -5.43 -7.74 -14.15
N ALA A 201 -6.37 -7.55 -13.22
CA ALA A 201 -7.72 -8.10 -13.34
C ALA A 201 -8.43 -7.61 -14.62
N GLY A 202 -8.27 -6.33 -14.98
CA GLY A 202 -8.80 -5.78 -16.23
C GLY A 202 -8.17 -6.35 -17.51
N GLN A 203 -7.04 -7.09 -17.41
CA GLN A 203 -6.41 -7.76 -18.56
C GLN A 203 -6.96 -9.18 -18.78
N CYS A 204 -7.56 -9.79 -17.76
CA CYS A 204 -8.29 -11.04 -17.92
C CYS A 204 -9.58 -10.70 -18.68
N ALA A 205 -9.62 -11.00 -19.98
CA ALA A 205 -10.72 -10.60 -20.85
C ALA A 205 -12.06 -11.12 -20.28
N SER A 206 -12.98 -10.19 -20.03
CA SER A 206 -14.42 -10.44 -19.98
C SER A 206 -14.98 -9.91 -21.28
N PRO A 207 -15.02 -10.71 -22.36
CA PRO A 207 -15.61 -10.22 -23.59
C PRO A 207 -17.09 -9.95 -23.36
N THR A 208 -17.58 -8.87 -23.95
CA THR A 208 -19.01 -8.58 -24.08
C THR A 208 -19.74 -9.79 -24.66
N SER A 209 -21.01 -9.95 -24.31
CA SER A 209 -21.91 -11.08 -24.62
C SER A 209 -22.06 -11.49 -26.10
N ALA A 210 -21.27 -10.93 -27.01
CA ALA A 210 -21.21 -11.25 -28.44
C ALA A 210 -20.17 -12.34 -28.80
N ASP A 211 -19.21 -12.64 -27.91
CA ASP A 211 -18.14 -13.62 -28.19
C ASP A 211 -18.35 -14.99 -27.51
N SER A 212 -19.57 -15.32 -27.09
CA SER A 212 -19.89 -16.68 -26.65
C SER A 212 -19.76 -17.63 -27.86
N PRO A 213 -18.82 -18.58 -27.87
CA PRO A 213 -18.85 -19.63 -28.88
C PRO A 213 -20.04 -20.54 -28.55
N ASN A 214 -20.96 -20.65 -29.51
CA ASN A 214 -22.02 -21.68 -29.51
C ASN A 214 -21.45 -23.08 -29.30
#